data_AF-A0A814MIE4-F1
#
_entry.id   AF-A0A814MIE4-F1
#
_cell.length_a   1.000
_cell.length_b   1.000
_cell.length_c   1.000
_cell.angle_alpha   90.00
_cell.angle_beta   90.00
_cell.angle_gamma   90.00
#
_symmetry.space_group_name_H-M   'P 1'
#
loop_
_entity.id
_entity.type
_entity.pdbx_description
1 polymer ?
#
loop_
_entity_poly.entity_id
_entity_poly.type
_entity_poly.pdbx_seq_one_letter_code
_entity_poly.pdbx_strand_id
1 'polypeptide(L)'
;MTTTANYNSDSSTHGLFKQLESQFDQFVSTTDWDPYIEIDDECAQSLLFNKLKEEAKFLAENIAEKAVRQAHTKQRWSHLCNEQTTLAHIIIEILFSRGIRRGSVPTHEKELKLRETLIRNGLTHKDGLKFSILMLPCRDRNKAKNDGYLPDLGEVVALLQLWCIVEAMTIATEKYTQTLIKSFDKVVQPGVQTIIDFRNAVQTILYSKCHSTHAEIKTQRCHIDILRQELFDDYIVLDVDKAELLLHELARINRSIKWFMQSIDETFNATVKSIQIFVVQDGRRYASYDTFLDEHIQAYSNCLNEIAKKLDICNKVILTSHETLEQQWKIEKPRALETFLRKRTEIYSSKFEQLSKPFLQAKNELLKCNTRDSFLDKVRELSLNETIPHMIEPILHSRYHPELAEAQLKPENELKFLAQIYEPQQKNELLRQNVLFSSLINAIKYICSYESNTATKNKYALDDLKFLLPGSVRLSIHNKSSDCEQFLIKIGPNLHRQPWQGTAGIRQSSKCSKYALSFEIRLSFEYKTGNYIPIFISPQQNNGCYCFFSELSRINQPILWIHFDLIQQYLSNVYVNNNDYHKRILSQIFTQSNKIRLINN
;
A
#
# COMPACT_ATOMS: atom_id res chain seq x y z
N MET A 1 9.35 -7.12 29.24
CA MET A 1 8.88 -6.03 28.37
C MET A 1 7.77 -6.59 27.50
N THR A 2 6.52 -6.39 27.93
CA THR A 2 5.31 -6.89 27.28
C THR A 2 5.10 -6.14 25.96
N THR A 3 5.15 -6.89 24.87
CA THR A 3 4.87 -6.41 23.52
C THR A 3 3.37 -6.16 23.38
N THR A 4 2.95 -4.91 23.61
CA THR A 4 1.61 -4.42 23.24
C THR A 4 1.38 -4.76 21.76
N ALA A 5 0.45 -5.67 21.49
CA ALA A 5 0.20 -6.18 20.16
C ALA A 5 -0.28 -5.05 19.23
N ASN A 6 0.23 -5.10 17.98
CA ASN A 6 -0.04 -4.21 16.85
C ASN A 6 -1.51 -4.20 16.40
N TYR A 7 -2.39 -3.62 17.21
CA TYR A 7 -3.72 -3.22 16.79
C TYR A 7 -3.67 -1.72 16.46
N ASN A 8 -4.25 -1.30 15.33
CA ASN A 8 -4.32 0.11 14.92
C ASN A 8 -5.24 0.87 15.89
N SER A 9 -4.75 1.13 17.10
CA SER A 9 -5.40 1.95 18.09
C SER A 9 -4.97 3.38 17.86
N ASP A 10 -5.76 4.12 17.07
CA ASP A 10 -5.71 5.57 17.13
C ASP A 10 -6.30 5.97 18.50
N SER A 11 -5.45 5.98 19.53
CA SER A 11 -5.76 6.30 20.93
C SER A 11 -6.25 7.75 21.16
N SER A 12 -6.47 8.50 20.07
CA SER A 12 -7.00 9.86 20.06
C SER A 12 -8.31 10.00 19.26
N THR A 13 -8.90 8.89 18.75
CA THR A 13 -10.07 8.98 17.85
C THR A 13 -11.26 9.68 18.50
N HIS A 14 -11.55 9.40 19.78
CA HIS A 14 -12.65 10.08 20.48
C HIS A 14 -12.36 11.57 20.72
N GLY A 15 -11.09 11.92 21.00
CA GLY A 15 -10.66 13.32 21.15
C GLY A 15 -10.85 14.12 19.86
N LEU A 16 -10.58 13.51 18.70
CA LEU A 16 -10.84 14.12 17.40
C LEU A 16 -12.34 14.39 17.18
N PHE A 17 -13.22 13.46 17.55
CA PHE A 17 -14.67 13.68 17.45
C PHE A 17 -15.16 14.81 18.36
N LYS A 18 -14.66 14.90 19.61
CA LYS A 18 -14.94 16.03 20.51
C LYS A 18 -14.42 17.36 19.94
N GLN A 19 -13.23 17.35 19.33
CA GLN A 19 -12.69 18.55 18.67
C GLN A 19 -13.59 18.99 17.50
N LEU A 20 -13.99 18.05 16.63
CA LEU A 20 -14.88 18.35 15.50
C LEU A 20 -16.25 18.84 15.96
N GLU A 21 -16.81 18.25 17.02
CA GLU A 21 -18.05 18.71 17.64
C GLU A 21 -17.96 20.19 18.06
N SER A 22 -16.87 20.57 18.76
CA SER A 22 -16.68 21.94 19.24
C SER A 22 -16.56 22.98 18.12
N GLN A 23 -16.17 22.55 16.92
CA GLN A 23 -16.03 23.41 15.73
C GLN A 23 -17.32 23.45 14.89
N PHE A 24 -18.27 22.55 15.15
CA PHE A 24 -19.40 22.30 14.27
C PHE A 24 -20.39 23.48 14.22
N ASP A 25 -20.61 24.19 15.33
CA ASP A 25 -21.56 25.31 15.36
C ASP A 25 -21.10 26.52 14.51
N GLN A 26 -19.83 26.55 14.06
CA GLN A 26 -19.34 27.52 13.07
C GLN A 26 -19.88 27.26 11.65
N PHE A 27 -20.57 26.14 11.43
CA PHE A 27 -20.93 25.61 10.11
C PHE A 27 -22.42 25.63 9.78
N VAL A 28 -23.33 25.92 10.72
CA VAL A 28 -24.79 25.77 10.52
C VAL A 28 -25.35 26.81 9.54
N SER A 29 -25.07 26.66 8.23
CA SER A 29 -25.84 27.22 7.11
C SER A 29 -25.51 26.68 5.71
N THR A 30 -24.57 25.76 5.48
CA THR A 30 -24.22 25.34 4.09
C THR A 30 -24.61 23.89 3.79
N THR A 31 -25.91 23.60 3.76
CA THR A 31 -26.42 22.40 3.06
C THR A 31 -26.45 22.56 1.54
N ASP A 32 -26.23 23.78 1.05
CA ASP A 32 -25.92 24.09 -0.34
C ASP A 32 -24.40 24.32 -0.43
N TRP A 33 -23.67 23.39 -1.05
CA TRP A 33 -22.21 23.45 -1.18
C TRP A 33 -21.77 24.51 -2.20
N ASP A 34 -22.16 25.77 -2.01
CA ASP A 34 -21.71 26.89 -2.85
C ASP A 34 -20.54 27.59 -2.14
N PRO A 35 -19.31 27.61 -2.71
CA PRO A 35 -18.93 27.14 -4.06
C PRO A 35 -18.50 25.68 -4.15
N TYR A 36 -18.79 25.05 -5.29
CA TYR A 36 -18.27 23.75 -5.74
C TYR A 36 -17.69 23.85 -7.16
N ILE A 37 -16.88 22.85 -7.55
CA ILE A 37 -16.37 22.71 -8.92
C ILE A 37 -16.96 21.46 -9.57
N GLU A 38 -17.44 21.58 -10.80
CA GLU A 38 -17.87 20.45 -11.62
C GLU A 38 -16.93 20.27 -12.82
N ILE A 39 -16.58 19.01 -13.12
CA ILE A 39 -15.79 18.63 -14.30
C ILE A 39 -16.40 17.42 -15.01
N ASP A 40 -16.20 17.32 -16.32
CA ASP A 40 -16.58 16.12 -17.08
C ASP A 40 -15.53 14.99 -16.97
N ASP A 41 -15.92 13.79 -17.41
CA ASP A 41 -15.06 12.60 -17.43
C ASP A 41 -13.76 12.80 -18.22
N GLU A 42 -13.79 13.56 -19.32
CA GLU A 42 -12.60 13.81 -20.15
C GLU A 42 -11.58 14.65 -19.38
N CYS A 43 -12.06 15.70 -18.71
CA CYS A 43 -11.27 16.55 -17.84
C CYS A 43 -10.72 15.76 -16.64
N ALA A 44 -11.54 14.92 -16.00
CA ALA A 44 -11.10 14.07 -14.90
C ALA A 44 -10.01 13.07 -15.36
N GLN A 45 -10.21 12.42 -16.51
CA GLN A 45 -9.24 11.47 -17.06
C GLN A 45 -7.93 12.16 -17.43
N SER A 46 -7.98 13.29 -18.15
CA SER A 46 -6.79 13.99 -18.65
C SER A 46 -6.01 14.71 -17.56
N LEU A 47 -6.68 15.43 -16.66
CA LEU A 47 -6.03 16.27 -15.65
C LEU A 47 -5.72 15.54 -14.35
N LEU A 48 -6.60 14.62 -13.91
CA LEU A 48 -6.40 13.92 -12.64
C LEU A 48 -5.67 12.59 -12.87
N PHE A 49 -6.20 11.72 -13.72
CA PHE A 49 -5.70 10.35 -13.82
C PHE A 49 -4.38 10.28 -14.61
N ASN A 50 -4.33 10.85 -15.81
CA ASN A 50 -3.15 10.78 -16.66
C ASN A 50 -1.94 11.51 -16.03
N LYS A 51 -2.16 12.71 -15.47
CA LYS A 51 -1.08 13.45 -14.79
C LYS A 51 -0.55 12.72 -13.57
N LEU A 52 -1.41 12.14 -12.74
CA LEU A 52 -0.95 11.33 -11.61
C LEU A 52 -0.18 10.08 -12.06
N LYS A 53 -0.59 9.44 -13.17
CA LYS A 53 0.14 8.29 -13.74
C LYS A 53 1.51 8.70 -14.29
N GLU A 54 1.60 9.83 -14.99
CA GLU A 54 2.88 10.40 -15.46
C GLU A 54 3.85 10.65 -14.30
N GLU A 55 3.38 11.29 -13.23
CA GLU A 55 4.16 11.53 -12.01
C GLU A 55 4.58 10.22 -11.33
N ALA A 56 3.68 9.24 -11.26
CA ALA A 56 3.99 7.92 -10.70
C ALA A 56 5.07 7.19 -11.52
N LYS A 57 5.06 7.33 -12.86
CA LYS A 57 6.07 6.75 -13.75
C LYS A 57 7.44 7.39 -13.54
N PHE A 58 7.48 8.72 -13.51
CA PHE A 58 8.71 9.46 -13.22
C PHE A 58 9.28 9.08 -11.84
N LEU A 59 8.42 8.91 -10.84
CA LEU A 59 8.84 8.43 -9.52
C LEU A 59 9.42 7.01 -9.59
N ALA A 60 8.79 6.10 -10.34
CA ALA A 60 9.25 4.73 -10.52
C ALA A 60 10.65 4.68 -11.14
N GLU A 61 10.90 5.46 -12.20
CA GLU A 61 12.20 5.57 -12.86
C GLU A 61 13.31 6.04 -11.92
N ASN A 62 13.03 7.06 -11.10
CA ASN A 62 13.96 7.58 -10.10
C ASN A 62 14.25 6.57 -8.99
N ILE A 63 13.23 5.85 -8.51
CA ILE A 63 13.40 4.81 -7.49
C ILE A 63 14.24 3.67 -8.05
N ALA A 64 13.93 3.19 -9.25
CA ALA A 64 14.68 2.14 -9.93
C ALA A 64 16.17 2.49 -10.07
N GLU A 65 16.46 3.68 -10.60
CA GLU A 65 17.83 4.12 -10.84
C GLU A 65 18.63 4.27 -9.53
N LYS A 66 17.98 4.76 -8.46
CA LYS A 66 18.58 4.85 -7.14
C LYS A 66 18.82 3.48 -6.53
N ALA A 67 17.89 2.54 -6.68
CA ALA A 67 18.02 1.19 -6.13
C ALA A 67 19.17 0.41 -6.79
N VAL A 68 19.28 0.47 -8.12
CA VAL A 68 20.41 -0.13 -8.86
C VAL A 68 21.73 0.46 -8.37
N ARG A 69 21.85 1.79 -8.30
CA ARG A 69 23.05 2.46 -7.78
C ARG A 69 23.38 2.03 -6.35
N GLN A 70 22.40 1.93 -5.48
CA GLN A 70 22.60 1.56 -4.07
C GLN A 70 22.98 0.09 -3.87
N ALA A 71 22.41 -0.82 -4.65
CA ALA A 71 22.74 -2.23 -4.60
C ALA A 71 24.20 -2.49 -5.01
N HIS A 72 24.76 -1.68 -5.91
CA HIS A 72 26.16 -1.76 -6.33
C HIS A 72 27.16 -1.06 -5.40
N THR A 73 26.74 -0.03 -4.65
CA THR A 73 27.66 0.83 -3.87
C THR A 73 27.74 0.51 -2.37
N LYS A 74 26.78 -0.22 -1.79
CA LYS A 74 26.66 -0.30 -0.32
C LYS A 74 27.39 -1.48 0.34
N GLN A 75 28.08 -1.15 1.44
CA GLN A 75 28.49 -2.04 2.54
C GLN A 75 27.32 -2.77 3.24
N ARG A 76 26.05 -2.41 2.97
CA ARG A 76 24.89 -3.07 3.60
C ARG A 76 24.80 -4.55 3.28
N TRP A 77 25.27 -4.96 2.11
CA TRP A 77 25.27 -6.38 1.74
C TRP A 77 26.63 -7.04 1.98
N SER A 78 27.64 -6.28 2.46
CA SER A 78 29.01 -6.80 2.62
C SER A 78 29.20 -7.72 3.82
N HIS A 79 28.33 -7.64 4.83
CA HIS A 79 28.39 -8.52 6.01
C HIS A 79 27.62 -9.84 5.80
N LEU A 80 26.65 -9.85 4.89
CA LEU A 80 25.94 -11.07 4.50
C LEU A 80 26.75 -11.92 3.51
N CYS A 81 27.78 -11.35 2.89
CA CYS A 81 28.41 -12.04 1.78
C CYS A 81 29.91 -11.74 1.57
N ASN A 82 30.68 -12.82 1.54
CA ASN A 82 31.78 -13.04 0.60
C ASN A 82 31.29 -13.19 -0.87
N GLU A 83 30.04 -12.84 -1.19
CA GLU A 83 29.35 -13.01 -2.48
C GLU A 83 28.41 -11.80 -2.81
N GLN A 84 28.78 -10.95 -3.78
CA GLN A 84 27.89 -10.64 -4.93
C GLN A 84 26.50 -9.94 -4.78
N THR A 85 26.32 -8.80 -5.47
CA THR A 85 25.02 -8.08 -5.57
C THR A 85 24.02 -8.77 -6.51
N THR A 86 22.88 -9.28 -6.06
CA THR A 86 21.91 -9.98 -6.95
C THR A 86 20.66 -9.14 -7.28
N LEU A 87 19.81 -9.65 -8.20
CA LEU A 87 18.55 -8.99 -8.55
C LEU A 87 17.63 -8.85 -7.31
N ALA A 88 17.68 -9.83 -6.41
CA ALA A 88 16.99 -9.78 -5.13
C ALA A 88 17.40 -8.56 -4.29
N HIS A 89 18.69 -8.20 -4.26
CA HIS A 89 19.16 -7.01 -3.54
C HIS A 89 18.59 -5.73 -4.14
N ILE A 90 18.50 -5.63 -5.46
CA ILE A 90 17.93 -4.46 -6.14
C ILE A 90 16.44 -4.30 -5.77
N ILE A 91 15.67 -5.38 -5.85
CA ILE A 91 14.24 -5.39 -5.48
C ILE A 91 14.05 -5.00 -4.01
N ILE A 92 14.92 -5.48 -3.12
CA ILE A 92 14.87 -5.11 -1.70
C ILE A 92 15.23 -3.63 -1.49
N GLU A 93 16.23 -3.09 -2.20
CA GLU A 93 16.55 -1.66 -2.12
C GLU A 93 15.39 -0.77 -2.61
N ILE A 94 14.59 -1.22 -3.60
CA ILE A 94 13.34 -0.56 -3.98
C ILE A 94 12.36 -0.56 -2.81
N LEU A 95 12.08 -1.72 -2.23
CA LEU A 95 11.16 -1.87 -1.09
C LEU A 95 11.64 -1.11 0.16
N PHE A 96 12.96 -0.90 0.31
CA PHE A 96 13.57 -0.11 1.38
C PHE A 96 13.74 1.38 1.05
N SER A 97 13.32 1.82 -0.13
CA SER A 97 13.31 3.23 -0.47
C SER A 97 12.47 4.01 0.55
N ARG A 98 12.96 5.16 1.03
CA ARG A 98 12.30 5.97 2.07
C ARG A 98 10.86 6.36 1.70
N GLY A 99 10.58 6.51 0.41
CA GLY A 99 9.26 6.85 -0.10
C GLY A 99 8.29 5.67 -0.20
N ILE A 100 8.80 4.44 -0.10
CA ILE A 100 8.00 3.20 -0.16
C ILE A 100 7.91 2.59 1.24
N ARG A 101 9.04 2.42 1.95
CA ARG A 101 9.05 1.67 3.21
C ARG A 101 8.32 2.42 4.34
N ARG A 102 7.62 1.66 5.17
CA ARG A 102 7.14 2.08 6.49
C ARG A 102 8.12 1.61 7.57
N GLY A 103 8.46 2.47 8.52
CA GLY A 103 9.44 2.16 9.58
C GLY A 103 10.90 2.27 9.16
N SER A 104 11.82 1.80 10.01
CA SER A 104 13.27 1.79 9.76
C SER A 104 13.68 0.64 8.85
N VAL A 105 14.84 0.78 8.19
CA VAL A 105 15.45 -0.35 7.47
C VAL A 105 15.93 -1.36 8.50
N PRO A 106 15.67 -2.66 8.33
CA PRO A 106 16.27 -3.73 9.13
C PRO A 106 17.79 -3.62 9.17
N THR A 107 18.37 -3.70 10.36
CA THR A 107 19.84 -3.67 10.55
C THR A 107 20.42 -5.02 10.94
N HIS A 108 19.57 -5.97 11.35
CA HIS A 108 20.02 -7.28 11.78
C HIS A 108 20.21 -8.22 10.58
N GLU A 109 21.36 -8.88 10.51
CA GLU A 109 21.76 -9.77 9.41
C GLU A 109 20.71 -10.84 9.09
N LYS A 110 20.27 -11.60 10.10
CA LYS A 110 19.20 -12.61 9.98
C LYS A 110 17.94 -12.09 9.29
N GLU A 111 17.53 -10.87 9.61
CA GLU A 111 16.32 -10.26 9.05
C GLU A 111 16.48 -9.83 7.59
N LEU A 112 17.69 -9.42 7.20
CA LEU A 112 18.03 -9.11 5.81
C LEU A 112 18.12 -10.39 4.97
N LYS A 113 18.76 -11.45 5.49
CA LYS A 113 18.86 -12.76 4.84
C LYS A 113 17.50 -13.41 4.61
N LEU A 114 16.59 -13.27 5.57
CA LEU A 114 15.21 -13.73 5.43
C LEU A 114 14.50 -13.04 4.26
N ARG A 115 14.62 -11.72 4.16
CA ARG A 115 14.01 -10.92 3.07
C ARG A 115 14.60 -11.25 1.71
N GLU A 116 15.91 -11.44 1.63
CA GLU A 116 16.60 -11.91 0.44
C GLU A 116 16.06 -13.28 -0.02
N THR A 117 15.98 -14.22 0.92
CA THR A 117 15.46 -15.57 0.64
C THR A 117 14.02 -15.53 0.12
N LEU A 118 13.16 -14.70 0.70
CA LEU A 118 11.78 -14.52 0.23
C LEU A 118 11.72 -14.04 -1.22
N ILE A 119 12.52 -13.02 -1.58
CA ILE A 119 12.54 -12.49 -2.94
C ILE A 119 13.13 -13.50 -3.92
N ARG A 120 14.24 -14.17 -3.58
CA ARG A 120 14.84 -15.20 -4.44
C ARG A 120 13.89 -16.34 -4.73
N ASN A 121 13.19 -16.85 -3.70
CA ASN A 121 12.18 -17.89 -3.89
C ASN A 121 11.02 -17.42 -4.77
N GLY A 122 10.64 -16.13 -4.68
CA GLY A 122 9.64 -15.55 -5.56
C GLY A 122 10.11 -15.42 -7.01
N LEU A 123 11.38 -15.08 -7.24
CA LEU A 123 11.97 -14.96 -8.58
C LEU A 123 12.09 -16.31 -9.30
N THR A 124 12.30 -17.41 -8.56
CA THR A 124 12.38 -18.76 -9.12
C THR A 124 11.01 -19.40 -9.39
N HIS A 125 9.93 -18.82 -8.86
CA HIS A 125 8.57 -19.34 -9.04
C HIS A 125 8.16 -19.35 -10.54
N LYS A 126 7.33 -20.32 -10.94
CA LYS A 126 6.93 -20.52 -12.35
C LYS A 126 6.18 -19.33 -12.94
N ASP A 127 5.37 -18.65 -12.13
CA ASP A 127 4.51 -17.54 -12.55
C ASP A 127 5.15 -16.16 -12.35
N GLY A 128 6.45 -16.11 -12.00
CA GLY A 128 7.16 -14.88 -11.66
C GLY A 128 6.96 -14.42 -10.22
N LEU A 129 7.48 -13.23 -9.91
CA LEU A 129 7.48 -12.66 -8.56
C LEU A 129 6.12 -12.02 -8.25
N LYS A 130 5.39 -12.67 -7.34
CA LYS A 130 4.09 -12.20 -6.86
C LYS A 130 4.23 -11.60 -5.47
N PHE A 131 3.66 -10.43 -5.29
CA PHE A 131 3.44 -9.82 -3.98
C PHE A 131 1.96 -9.89 -3.61
N SER A 132 1.64 -9.90 -2.32
CA SER A 132 0.26 -9.84 -1.84
C SER A 132 0.10 -8.82 -0.71
N ILE A 133 -1.02 -8.09 -0.73
CA ILE A 133 -1.35 -7.08 0.28
C ILE A 133 -2.85 -7.09 0.58
N LEU A 134 -3.23 -7.03 1.87
CA LEU A 134 -4.62 -6.82 2.29
C LEU A 134 -4.87 -5.32 2.43
N MET A 135 -5.78 -4.79 1.62
CA MET A 135 -6.19 -3.38 1.66
C MET A 135 -7.39 -3.14 0.74
N LEU A 136 -7.92 -1.90 0.76
CA LEU A 136 -9.09 -1.49 -0.02
C LEU A 136 -10.33 -2.38 0.22
N PRO A 137 -10.74 -2.64 1.49
CA PRO A 137 -11.92 -3.48 1.77
C PRO A 137 -13.21 -2.87 1.20
N CYS A 138 -13.44 -1.61 1.54
CA CYS A 138 -14.54 -0.73 1.13
C CYS A 138 -14.38 0.59 1.90
N ARG A 139 -15.17 1.61 1.55
CA ARG A 139 -15.33 2.80 2.40
C ARG A 139 -16.45 2.62 3.40
N ASP A 140 -16.17 3.04 4.62
CA ASP A 140 -17.20 3.13 5.65
C ASP A 140 -18.24 4.20 5.28
N ARG A 141 -19.52 3.95 5.56
CA ARG A 141 -20.63 4.86 5.24
C ARG A 141 -20.81 5.99 6.25
N ASN A 142 -20.00 6.04 7.30
CA ASN A 142 -19.99 7.12 8.26
C ASN A 142 -19.65 8.44 7.55
N LYS A 143 -20.63 9.34 7.50
CA LYS A 143 -20.54 10.64 6.82
C LYS A 143 -19.54 11.60 7.47
N ALA A 144 -19.19 11.37 8.73
CA ALA A 144 -18.10 12.10 9.38
C ALA A 144 -16.75 11.77 8.74
N LYS A 145 -16.61 10.52 8.28
CA LYS A 145 -15.35 9.95 7.81
C LYS A 145 -15.18 10.08 6.30
N ASN A 146 -16.19 9.73 5.53
CA ASN A 146 -16.13 9.72 4.08
C ASN A 146 -17.30 10.49 3.45
N ASP A 147 -17.01 11.26 2.41
CA ASP A 147 -18.04 11.76 1.49
C ASP A 147 -18.44 10.66 0.52
N GLY A 148 -19.31 9.75 0.97
CA GLY A 148 -19.80 8.62 0.17
C GLY A 148 -18.99 7.33 0.34
N TYR A 149 -19.35 6.32 -0.44
CA TYR A 149 -18.86 4.94 -0.27
C TYR A 149 -18.10 4.41 -1.48
N LEU A 150 -17.98 5.19 -2.57
CA LEU A 150 -17.19 4.83 -3.74
C LEU A 150 -15.74 5.31 -3.59
N PRO A 151 -14.76 4.73 -4.28
CA PRO A 151 -13.38 5.24 -4.28
C PRO A 151 -13.33 6.71 -4.72
N ASP A 152 -12.38 7.48 -4.19
CA ASP A 152 -12.07 8.82 -4.69
C ASP A 152 -10.59 8.89 -5.13
N LEU A 153 -10.04 10.10 -5.31
CA LEU A 153 -8.65 10.26 -5.74
C LEU A 153 -7.63 9.64 -4.76
N GLY A 154 -8.02 9.38 -3.50
CA GLY A 154 -7.21 8.73 -2.48
C GLY A 154 -6.85 7.29 -2.88
N GLU A 155 -7.85 6.51 -3.29
CA GLU A 155 -7.63 5.15 -3.78
C GLU A 155 -6.90 5.14 -5.13
N VAL A 156 -7.19 6.11 -6.01
CA VAL A 156 -6.45 6.28 -7.27
C VAL A 156 -4.95 6.44 -7.01
N VAL A 157 -4.58 7.32 -6.07
CA VAL A 157 -3.18 7.52 -5.66
C VAL A 157 -2.59 6.26 -5.04
N ALA A 158 -3.36 5.52 -4.23
CA ALA A 158 -2.89 4.27 -3.64
C ALA A 158 -2.59 3.19 -4.68
N LEU A 159 -3.47 3.03 -5.68
CA LEU A 159 -3.24 2.11 -6.80
C LEU A 159 -2.01 2.51 -7.63
N LEU A 160 -1.84 3.81 -7.90
CA LEU A 160 -0.67 4.32 -8.61
C LEU A 160 0.63 4.17 -7.81
N GLN A 161 0.59 4.26 -6.49
CA GLN A 161 1.76 3.97 -5.64
C GLN A 161 2.16 2.49 -5.71
N LEU A 162 1.19 1.57 -5.65
CA LEU A 162 1.46 0.14 -5.84
C LEU A 162 2.01 -0.15 -7.22
N TRP A 163 1.41 0.44 -8.25
CA TRP A 163 1.89 0.34 -9.62
C TRP A 163 3.33 0.89 -9.74
N CYS A 164 3.64 2.05 -9.16
CA CYS A 164 4.97 2.65 -9.13
C CYS A 164 6.02 1.72 -8.50
N ILE A 165 5.67 0.99 -7.43
CA ILE A 165 6.57 -0.01 -6.81
C ILE A 165 6.91 -1.11 -7.82
N VAL A 166 5.91 -1.69 -8.48
CA VAL A 166 6.11 -2.76 -9.47
C VAL A 166 6.85 -2.24 -10.70
N GLU A 167 6.47 -1.07 -11.20
CA GLU A 167 7.10 -0.40 -12.34
C GLU A 167 8.58 -0.14 -12.07
N ALA A 168 8.92 0.32 -10.86
CA ALA A 168 10.31 0.53 -10.46
C ALA A 168 11.09 -0.79 -10.47
N MET A 169 10.48 -1.90 -10.03
CA MET A 169 11.10 -3.23 -10.08
C MET A 169 11.29 -3.69 -11.53
N THR A 170 10.28 -3.55 -12.38
CA THR A 170 10.37 -3.88 -13.81
C THR A 170 11.49 -3.11 -14.49
N ILE A 171 11.51 -1.77 -14.34
CA ILE A 171 12.56 -0.91 -14.92
C ILE A 171 13.94 -1.27 -14.37
N ALA A 172 14.06 -1.53 -13.06
CA ALA A 172 15.34 -1.88 -12.46
C ALA A 172 15.84 -3.26 -12.96
N THR A 173 14.95 -4.25 -13.06
CA THR A 173 15.25 -5.55 -13.64
C THR A 173 15.70 -5.38 -15.09
N GLU A 174 14.95 -4.68 -15.94
CA GLU A 174 15.32 -4.44 -17.33
C GLU A 174 16.66 -3.72 -17.47
N LYS A 175 16.93 -2.68 -16.67
CA LYS A 175 18.22 -1.97 -16.67
C LYS A 175 19.36 -2.88 -16.24
N TYR A 176 19.16 -3.66 -15.17
CA TYR A 176 20.13 -4.64 -14.71
C TYR A 176 20.39 -5.71 -15.78
N THR A 177 19.33 -6.21 -16.41
CA THR A 177 19.36 -7.15 -17.54
C THR A 177 20.12 -6.59 -18.72
N GLN A 178 19.78 -5.39 -19.19
CA GLN A 178 20.45 -4.78 -20.34
C GLN A 178 21.93 -4.55 -20.06
N THR A 179 22.28 -4.18 -18.82
CA THR A 179 23.68 -4.06 -18.40
C THR A 179 24.39 -5.41 -18.43
N LEU A 180 23.72 -6.52 -18.11
CA LEU A 180 24.29 -7.88 -18.18
C LEU A 180 24.30 -8.47 -19.59
N ILE A 181 23.26 -8.24 -20.40
CA ILE A 181 23.05 -8.79 -21.76
C ILE A 181 23.85 -8.05 -22.82
N LYS A 182 23.84 -6.70 -22.83
CA LYS A 182 24.71 -5.92 -23.74
C LYS A 182 26.17 -6.28 -23.56
N SER A 183 26.46 -6.74 -22.36
CA SER A 183 27.75 -7.21 -21.97
C SER A 183 27.97 -8.61 -22.60
N PHE A 184 27.12 -9.64 -22.44
CA PHE A 184 27.56 -11.02 -22.76
C PHE A 184 26.52 -12.07 -23.23
N ASP A 185 25.58 -11.76 -24.13
CA ASP A 185 24.76 -12.83 -24.74
C ASP A 185 25.65 -13.85 -25.51
N LYS A 186 25.52 -15.15 -25.17
CA LYS A 186 26.21 -16.32 -25.75
C LYS A 186 27.74 -16.36 -25.58
N VAL A 187 28.25 -16.00 -24.42
CA VAL A 187 29.71 -15.95 -24.18
C VAL A 187 30.24 -17.20 -23.50
N VAL A 188 29.43 -17.82 -22.63
CA VAL A 188 29.80 -19.00 -21.85
C VAL A 188 28.62 -19.97 -21.69
N GLN A 189 28.90 -21.27 -21.56
CA GLN A 189 27.93 -22.33 -21.22
C GLN A 189 28.50 -23.24 -20.13
N PRO A 190 27.68 -23.91 -19.29
CA PRO A 190 28.20 -24.86 -18.30
C PRO A 190 28.96 -26.03 -18.94
N GLY A 191 30.13 -26.36 -18.41
CA GLY A 191 30.97 -27.47 -18.87
C GLY A 191 32.46 -27.17 -18.73
N VAL A 192 33.32 -28.17 -18.89
CA VAL A 192 34.77 -28.00 -18.71
C VAL A 192 35.44 -27.79 -20.07
N GLN A 193 36.23 -26.72 -20.21
CA GLN A 193 36.93 -26.39 -21.45
C GLN A 193 38.41 -26.77 -21.40
N THR A 194 38.93 -27.37 -22.48
CA THR A 194 40.37 -27.56 -22.67
C THR A 194 40.99 -26.31 -23.30
N ILE A 195 41.51 -25.44 -22.43
CA ILE A 195 42.52 -24.38 -22.66
C ILE A 195 42.27 -23.46 -23.88
N ILE A 196 41.89 -22.20 -23.60
CA ILE A 196 41.92 -21.09 -24.56
C ILE A 196 42.96 -20.06 -24.10
N ASP A 197 43.82 -19.61 -24.99
CA ASP A 197 44.90 -18.66 -24.68
C ASP A 197 44.45 -17.19 -24.81
N PHE A 198 44.07 -16.57 -23.69
CA PHE A 198 43.61 -15.16 -23.58
C PHE A 198 44.76 -14.12 -23.53
N ARG A 199 45.94 -14.41 -24.11
CA ARG A 199 47.17 -13.69 -23.74
C ARG A 199 47.30 -12.24 -24.22
N ASN A 200 46.54 -11.77 -25.21
CA ASN A 200 46.90 -10.51 -25.91
C ASN A 200 45.92 -9.33 -25.80
N ALA A 201 44.61 -9.51 -25.60
CA ALA A 201 43.66 -8.38 -25.65
C ALA A 201 43.41 -7.72 -24.27
N VAL A 202 43.37 -8.46 -23.16
CA VAL A 202 43.26 -7.90 -21.79
C VAL A 202 44.37 -6.91 -21.45
N GLN A 203 45.62 -7.17 -21.85
CA GLN A 203 46.72 -6.22 -21.65
C GLN A 203 46.47 -4.92 -22.42
N THR A 204 46.03 -5.01 -23.67
CA THR A 204 45.78 -3.86 -24.53
C THR A 204 44.64 -2.97 -24.01
N ILE A 205 43.56 -3.56 -23.48
CA ILE A 205 42.42 -2.81 -22.91
C ILE A 205 42.82 -2.10 -21.60
N LEU A 206 43.52 -2.78 -20.68
CA LEU A 206 43.97 -2.20 -19.41
C LEU A 206 44.93 -1.02 -19.61
N TYR A 207 45.76 -1.04 -20.66
CA TYR A 207 46.69 0.06 -20.99
C TYR A 207 46.05 1.19 -21.80
N SER A 208 44.88 0.98 -22.44
CA SER A 208 44.23 1.97 -23.31
C SER A 208 43.45 3.08 -22.57
N LYS A 209 43.07 2.88 -21.29
CA LYS A 209 42.30 3.87 -20.51
C LYS A 209 43.24 4.75 -19.68
N CYS A 210 43.44 5.98 -20.15
CA CYS A 210 44.44 6.96 -19.69
C CYS A 210 44.37 7.45 -18.22
N HIS A 211 43.49 6.98 -17.33
CA HIS A 211 43.23 7.65 -16.04
C HIS A 211 43.24 6.73 -14.79
N SER A 212 43.76 5.50 -14.89
CA SER A 212 43.82 4.56 -13.76
C SER A 212 45.18 4.59 -13.05
N THR A 213 45.21 4.56 -11.71
CA THR A 213 46.45 4.49 -10.93
C THR A 213 47.10 3.11 -11.02
N HIS A 214 48.43 3.03 -10.81
CA HIS A 214 49.17 1.76 -10.88
C HIS A 214 48.66 0.69 -9.91
N ALA A 215 48.16 1.11 -8.74
CA ALA A 215 47.56 0.22 -7.74
C ALA A 215 46.23 -0.38 -8.22
N GLU A 216 45.38 0.41 -8.89
CA GLU A 216 44.10 -0.05 -9.43
C GLU A 216 44.30 -1.08 -10.56
N ILE A 217 45.30 -0.85 -11.43
CA ILE A 217 45.65 -1.79 -12.51
C ILE A 217 46.12 -3.13 -11.93
N LYS A 218 46.91 -3.11 -10.85
CA LYS A 218 47.41 -4.33 -10.19
C LYS A 218 46.27 -5.13 -9.54
N THR A 219 45.35 -4.46 -8.86
CA THR A 219 44.17 -5.10 -8.26
C THR A 219 43.25 -5.70 -9.32
N GLN A 220 42.98 -4.96 -10.41
CA GLN A 220 42.16 -5.47 -11.52
C GLN A 220 42.78 -6.70 -12.18
N ARG A 221 44.10 -6.73 -12.40
CA ARG A 221 44.79 -7.92 -12.93
C ARG A 221 44.60 -9.15 -12.04
N CYS A 222 44.81 -9.00 -10.74
CA CYS A 222 44.63 -10.09 -9.78
C CYS A 222 43.22 -10.67 -9.83
N HIS A 223 42.19 -9.81 -9.89
CA HIS A 223 40.81 -10.29 -10.07
C HIS A 223 40.58 -10.97 -11.41
N ILE A 224 41.11 -10.45 -12.52
CA ILE A 224 40.97 -11.11 -13.83
C ILE A 224 41.56 -12.52 -13.80
N ASP A 225 42.70 -12.73 -13.16
CA ASP A 225 43.33 -14.06 -13.07
C ASP A 225 42.48 -15.04 -12.23
N ILE A 226 41.88 -14.58 -11.12
CA ILE A 226 40.92 -15.38 -10.34
C ILE A 226 39.69 -15.74 -11.18
N LEU A 227 39.14 -14.78 -11.92
CA LEU A 227 37.96 -14.99 -12.76
C LEU A 227 38.26 -15.93 -13.93
N ARG A 228 39.45 -15.87 -14.51
CA ARG A 228 39.88 -16.83 -15.53
C ARG A 228 39.86 -18.25 -14.98
N GLN A 229 40.34 -18.44 -13.76
CA GLN A 229 40.32 -19.75 -13.11
C GLN A 229 38.88 -20.25 -12.91
N GLU A 230 37.99 -19.41 -12.34
CA GLU A 230 36.56 -19.74 -12.22
C GLU A 230 35.92 -20.08 -13.58
N LEU A 231 36.34 -19.40 -14.65
CA LEU A 231 35.79 -19.60 -15.98
C LEU A 231 36.12 -20.99 -16.51
N PHE A 232 37.39 -21.40 -16.39
CA PHE A 232 37.88 -22.64 -16.96
C PHE A 232 37.50 -23.88 -16.14
N ASP A 233 37.31 -23.71 -14.84
CA ASP A 233 36.93 -24.81 -13.95
C ASP A 233 35.48 -25.27 -14.21
N ASP A 234 34.56 -24.33 -14.51
CA ASP A 234 33.12 -24.61 -14.52
C ASP A 234 32.39 -24.30 -15.85
N TYR A 235 33.03 -23.58 -16.81
CA TYR A 235 32.36 -23.06 -18.01
C TYR A 235 33.15 -23.23 -19.33
N ILE A 236 32.39 -23.42 -20.43
CA ILE A 236 32.85 -23.43 -21.82
C ILE A 236 32.66 -22.04 -22.42
N VAL A 237 33.74 -21.40 -22.88
CA VAL A 237 33.71 -20.13 -23.62
C VAL A 237 33.30 -20.37 -25.07
N LEU A 238 32.24 -19.70 -25.49
CA LEU A 238 31.70 -19.74 -26.85
C LEU A 238 32.21 -18.59 -27.73
N ASP A 239 32.63 -17.48 -27.12
CA ASP A 239 33.12 -16.28 -27.79
C ASP A 239 34.26 -15.67 -26.95
N VAL A 240 35.49 -15.81 -27.43
CA VAL A 240 36.72 -15.45 -26.70
C VAL A 240 36.81 -13.95 -26.48
N ASP A 241 36.54 -13.14 -27.51
CA ASP A 241 36.63 -11.69 -27.43
C ASP A 241 35.62 -11.13 -26.43
N LYS A 242 34.40 -11.67 -26.43
CA LYS A 242 33.40 -11.30 -25.43
C LYS A 242 33.72 -11.86 -24.04
N ALA A 243 34.33 -13.04 -23.92
CA ALA A 243 34.72 -13.56 -22.61
C ALA A 243 35.81 -12.70 -21.96
N GLU A 244 36.74 -12.14 -22.74
CA GLU A 244 37.70 -11.17 -22.20
C GLU A 244 37.03 -9.89 -21.70
N LEU A 245 36.08 -9.36 -22.48
CA LEU A 245 35.26 -8.22 -22.05
C LEU A 245 34.49 -8.56 -20.76
N LEU A 246 34.03 -9.81 -20.58
CA LEU A 246 33.31 -10.28 -19.38
C LEU A 246 34.21 -10.25 -18.17
N LEU A 247 35.37 -10.88 -18.28
CA LEU A 247 36.37 -10.90 -17.22
C LEU A 247 36.78 -9.48 -16.83
N HIS A 248 36.96 -8.59 -17.80
CA HIS A 248 37.30 -7.20 -17.55
C HIS A 248 36.18 -6.44 -16.82
N GLU A 249 34.93 -6.52 -17.30
CA GLU A 249 33.81 -5.84 -16.64
C GLU A 249 33.54 -6.39 -15.25
N LEU A 250 33.60 -7.72 -15.06
CA LEU A 250 33.48 -8.39 -13.78
C LEU A 250 34.59 -7.98 -12.80
N ALA A 251 35.85 -7.91 -13.26
CA ALA A 251 36.95 -7.44 -12.44
C ALA A 251 36.81 -5.96 -12.07
N ARG A 252 36.31 -5.13 -12.99
CA ARG A 252 36.04 -3.70 -12.75
C ARG A 252 35.00 -3.49 -11.65
N ILE A 253 33.97 -4.33 -11.60
CA ILE A 253 32.92 -4.28 -10.58
C ILE A 253 33.17 -5.21 -9.38
N ASN A 254 34.32 -5.91 -9.36
CA ASN A 254 34.71 -6.89 -8.35
C ASN A 254 33.63 -7.97 -8.10
N ARG A 255 33.29 -8.73 -9.15
CA ARG A 255 32.28 -9.81 -9.12
C ARG A 255 32.81 -11.08 -9.80
N SER A 256 32.30 -12.23 -9.36
CA SER A 256 32.70 -13.57 -9.83
C SER A 256 31.91 -14.02 -11.06
N ILE A 257 32.29 -15.14 -11.70
CA ILE A 257 31.54 -15.68 -12.85
C ILE A 257 30.27 -16.40 -12.41
N LYS A 258 30.35 -17.16 -11.31
CA LYS A 258 29.17 -17.74 -10.66
C LYS A 258 28.10 -16.68 -10.38
N TRP A 259 28.52 -15.47 -10.01
CA TRP A 259 27.64 -14.31 -9.87
C TRP A 259 26.85 -13.99 -11.12
N PHE A 260 27.59 -13.94 -12.22
CA PHE A 260 27.11 -13.47 -13.49
C PHE A 260 26.09 -14.47 -14.02
N MET A 261 26.40 -15.75 -13.92
CA MET A 261 25.51 -16.85 -14.30
C MET A 261 24.25 -16.87 -13.45
N GLN A 262 24.38 -16.76 -12.12
CA GLN A 262 23.22 -16.71 -11.22
C GLN A 262 22.36 -15.47 -11.48
N SER A 263 22.99 -14.33 -11.78
CA SER A 263 22.30 -13.10 -12.16
C SER A 263 21.58 -13.26 -13.51
N ILE A 264 22.18 -13.91 -14.51
CA ILE A 264 21.50 -14.23 -15.77
C ILE A 264 20.30 -15.13 -15.51
N ASP A 265 20.44 -16.20 -14.73
CA ASP A 265 19.33 -17.12 -14.45
C ASP A 265 18.18 -16.41 -13.74
N GLU A 266 18.47 -15.64 -12.70
CA GLU A 266 17.48 -14.82 -11.99
C GLU A 266 16.82 -13.81 -12.93
N THR A 267 17.62 -13.18 -13.78
CA THR A 267 17.18 -12.09 -14.66
C THR A 267 16.41 -12.61 -15.86
N PHE A 268 16.83 -13.70 -16.49
CA PHE A 268 16.10 -14.36 -17.56
C PHE A 268 14.74 -14.84 -17.05
N ASN A 269 14.71 -15.45 -15.87
CA ASN A 269 13.45 -15.78 -15.20
C ASN A 269 12.60 -14.53 -14.93
N ALA A 270 13.19 -13.42 -14.45
CA ALA A 270 12.46 -12.20 -14.12
C ALA A 270 12.05 -11.33 -15.31
N THR A 271 12.73 -11.45 -16.46
CA THR A 271 12.44 -10.70 -17.69
C THR A 271 11.43 -11.44 -18.54
N VAL A 272 11.45 -12.78 -18.51
CA VAL A 272 10.45 -13.64 -19.14
C VAL A 272 9.16 -13.71 -18.31
N LYS A 273 9.24 -13.59 -16.97
CA LYS A 273 8.09 -13.71 -16.06
C LYS A 273 7.66 -12.37 -15.48
N SER A 274 6.36 -12.20 -15.23
CA SER A 274 5.79 -10.95 -14.72
C SER A 274 6.10 -10.70 -13.23
N ILE A 275 6.32 -9.44 -12.85
CA ILE A 275 6.27 -8.97 -11.45
C ILE A 275 4.90 -8.36 -11.20
N GLN A 276 4.19 -8.79 -10.16
CA GLN A 276 2.82 -8.37 -9.89
C GLN A 276 2.55 -8.15 -8.39
N ILE A 277 1.66 -7.22 -8.05
CA ILE A 277 1.07 -7.09 -6.71
C ILE A 277 -0.40 -7.52 -6.78
N PHE A 278 -0.78 -8.47 -5.94
CA PHE A 278 -2.16 -8.85 -5.65
C PHE A 278 -2.67 -7.99 -4.50
N VAL A 279 -3.59 -7.10 -4.81
CA VAL A 279 -4.36 -6.34 -3.83
C VAL A 279 -5.60 -7.15 -3.48
N VAL A 280 -5.55 -7.80 -2.32
CA VAL A 280 -6.62 -8.65 -1.82
C VAL A 280 -7.55 -7.79 -0.97
N GLN A 281 -8.72 -7.50 -1.51
CA GLN A 281 -9.78 -6.77 -0.84
C GLN A 281 -10.37 -7.64 0.27
N ASP A 282 -10.43 -7.09 1.48
CA ASP A 282 -10.75 -7.82 2.71
C ASP A 282 -12.09 -7.38 3.34
N GLY A 283 -13.02 -6.94 2.50
CA GLY A 283 -14.34 -6.41 2.90
C GLY A 283 -15.17 -7.34 3.81
N ARG A 284 -15.13 -8.66 3.60
CA ARG A 284 -15.78 -9.66 4.49
C ARG A 284 -14.81 -10.48 5.33
N ARG A 285 -13.54 -10.10 5.37
CA ARG A 285 -12.53 -10.82 6.18
C ARG A 285 -12.78 -10.67 7.68
N TYR A 286 -13.41 -9.58 8.09
CA TYR A 286 -13.62 -9.21 9.49
C TYR A 286 -15.10 -9.12 9.82
N ALA A 287 -15.59 -10.01 10.69
CA ALA A 287 -17.00 -10.11 11.07
C ALA A 287 -17.55 -8.87 11.80
N SER A 288 -16.68 -7.96 12.24
CA SER A 288 -17.05 -6.66 12.80
C SER A 288 -17.68 -5.71 11.77
N TYR A 289 -17.46 -5.96 10.48
CA TYR A 289 -17.96 -5.14 9.37
C TYR A 289 -19.07 -5.83 8.55
N ASP A 290 -19.66 -6.91 9.09
CA ASP A 290 -20.77 -7.63 8.44
C ASP A 290 -21.99 -6.74 8.18
N THR A 291 -22.12 -5.62 8.88
CA THR A 291 -23.18 -4.63 8.68
C THR A 291 -23.05 -3.80 7.41
N PHE A 292 -21.92 -3.86 6.70
CA PHE A 292 -21.85 -3.30 5.36
C PHE A 292 -22.71 -4.12 4.41
N LEU A 293 -23.35 -3.47 3.43
CA LEU A 293 -24.14 -4.17 2.41
C LEU A 293 -23.22 -4.74 1.34
N ASP A 294 -23.49 -5.98 0.88
CA ASP A 294 -22.70 -6.63 -0.18
C ASP A 294 -22.69 -5.79 -1.47
N GLU A 295 -23.81 -5.16 -1.79
CA GLU A 295 -23.95 -4.26 -2.94
C GLU A 295 -22.95 -3.09 -2.88
N HIS A 296 -22.66 -2.54 -1.71
CA HIS A 296 -21.69 -1.45 -1.56
C HIS A 296 -20.25 -1.93 -1.69
N ILE A 297 -19.93 -3.09 -1.11
CA ILE A 297 -18.60 -3.70 -1.25
C ILE A 297 -18.35 -4.04 -2.72
N GLN A 298 -19.35 -4.61 -3.39
CA GLN A 298 -19.29 -4.93 -4.81
C GLN A 298 -19.19 -3.67 -5.67
N ALA A 299 -19.99 -2.63 -5.41
CA ALA A 299 -19.93 -1.37 -6.15
C ALA A 299 -18.56 -0.70 -6.01
N TYR A 300 -18.01 -0.67 -4.79
CA TYR A 300 -16.67 -0.16 -4.51
C TYR A 300 -15.59 -0.97 -5.25
N SER A 301 -15.67 -2.30 -5.21
CA SER A 301 -14.73 -3.19 -5.92
C SER A 301 -14.82 -3.02 -7.44
N ASN A 302 -16.03 -2.94 -7.99
CA ASN A 302 -16.26 -2.68 -9.42
C ASN A 302 -15.64 -1.34 -9.84
N CYS A 303 -15.84 -0.29 -9.04
CA CYS A 303 -15.24 1.02 -9.30
C CYS A 303 -13.71 0.98 -9.26
N LEU A 304 -13.10 0.27 -8.31
CA LEU A 304 -11.64 0.09 -8.27
C LEU A 304 -11.11 -0.64 -9.50
N ASN A 305 -11.81 -1.67 -9.97
CA ASN A 305 -11.46 -2.37 -11.21
C ASN A 305 -11.55 -1.46 -12.43
N GLU A 306 -12.59 -0.63 -12.52
CA GLU A 306 -12.71 0.36 -13.59
C GLU A 306 -11.63 1.44 -13.53
N ILE A 307 -11.27 1.91 -12.34
CA ILE A 307 -10.13 2.81 -12.14
C ILE A 307 -8.84 2.15 -12.63
N ALA A 308 -8.57 0.90 -12.22
CA ALA A 308 -7.36 0.18 -12.62
C ALA A 308 -7.29 -0.03 -14.16
N LYS A 309 -8.42 -0.27 -14.81
CA LYS A 309 -8.51 -0.35 -16.28
C LYS A 309 -8.26 1.00 -16.94
N LYS A 310 -8.91 2.07 -16.47
CA LYS A 310 -8.72 3.44 -16.97
C LYS A 310 -7.29 3.96 -16.79
N LEU A 311 -6.62 3.53 -15.72
CA LEU A 311 -5.22 3.82 -15.48
C LEU A 311 -4.30 2.87 -16.24
N ASP A 312 -4.78 1.82 -16.89
CA ASP A 312 -3.98 0.79 -17.56
C ASP A 312 -2.85 0.26 -16.66
N ILE A 313 -3.24 -0.30 -15.51
CA ILE A 313 -2.32 -0.89 -14.51
C ILE A 313 -2.62 -2.36 -14.19
N CYS A 314 -3.67 -2.94 -14.78
CA CYS A 314 -4.17 -4.28 -14.47
C CYS A 314 -3.18 -5.42 -14.77
N ASN A 315 -2.13 -5.17 -15.55
CA ASN A 315 -1.07 -6.17 -15.80
C ASN A 315 -0.09 -6.31 -14.61
N LYS A 316 0.03 -5.27 -13.77
CA LYS A 316 0.99 -5.18 -12.66
C LYS A 316 0.31 -5.14 -11.30
N VAL A 317 -0.89 -4.56 -11.21
CA VAL A 317 -1.71 -4.48 -9.99
C VAL A 317 -2.98 -5.29 -10.20
N ILE A 318 -3.03 -6.46 -9.58
CA ILE A 318 -4.16 -7.40 -9.67
C ILE A 318 -5.09 -7.14 -8.49
N LEU A 319 -6.29 -6.66 -8.79
CA LEU A 319 -7.36 -6.53 -7.79
C LEU A 319 -8.13 -7.84 -7.70
N THR A 320 -8.26 -8.38 -6.48
CA THR A 320 -9.08 -9.56 -6.21
C THR A 320 -9.68 -9.45 -4.82
N SER A 321 -10.76 -10.16 -4.55
CA SER A 321 -11.33 -10.22 -3.20
C SER A 321 -10.92 -11.52 -2.50
N HIS A 322 -10.90 -11.49 -1.17
CA HIS A 322 -10.66 -12.68 -0.36
C HIS A 322 -11.64 -13.81 -0.70
N GLU A 323 -12.92 -13.47 -0.92
CA GLU A 323 -13.99 -14.39 -1.28
C GLU A 323 -13.78 -14.98 -2.67
N THR A 324 -13.33 -14.17 -3.63
CA THR A 324 -13.00 -14.64 -4.99
C THR A 324 -11.90 -15.70 -4.95
N LEU A 325 -10.85 -15.47 -4.15
CA LEU A 325 -9.78 -16.44 -3.94
C LEU A 325 -10.31 -17.72 -3.26
N GLU A 326 -11.15 -17.60 -2.24
CA GLU A 326 -11.78 -18.77 -1.60
C GLU A 326 -12.61 -19.59 -2.60
N GLN A 327 -13.38 -18.95 -3.50
CA GLN A 327 -14.15 -19.66 -4.52
C GLN A 327 -13.24 -20.38 -5.54
N GLN A 328 -12.13 -19.77 -5.95
CA GLN A 328 -11.14 -20.44 -6.79
C GLN A 328 -10.58 -21.70 -6.11
N TRP A 329 -10.21 -21.59 -4.83
CA TRP A 329 -9.71 -22.72 -4.05
C TRP A 329 -10.75 -23.80 -3.78
N LYS A 330 -12.03 -23.43 -3.73
CA LYS A 330 -13.14 -24.40 -3.62
C LYS A 330 -13.19 -25.33 -4.83
N ILE A 331 -12.84 -24.82 -6.01
CA ILE A 331 -12.77 -25.59 -7.25
C ILE A 331 -11.46 -26.37 -7.33
N GLU A 332 -10.32 -25.70 -7.10
CA GLU A 332 -8.99 -26.30 -7.30
C GLU A 332 -8.60 -27.31 -6.21
N LYS A 333 -8.94 -27.03 -4.95
CA LYS A 333 -8.47 -27.78 -3.76
C LYS A 333 -9.55 -27.87 -2.67
N PRO A 334 -10.73 -28.46 -2.96
CA PRO A 334 -11.90 -28.44 -2.06
C PRO A 334 -11.60 -28.99 -0.66
N ARG A 335 -10.93 -30.14 -0.54
CA ARG A 335 -10.63 -30.76 0.77
C ARG A 335 -9.67 -29.93 1.63
N ALA A 336 -8.70 -29.28 1.00
CA ALA A 336 -7.74 -28.43 1.71
C ALA A 336 -8.44 -27.17 2.22
N LEU A 337 -9.29 -26.55 1.39
CA LEU A 337 -10.09 -25.40 1.79
C LEU A 337 -11.07 -25.76 2.90
N GLU A 338 -11.80 -26.86 2.79
CA GLU A 338 -12.72 -27.33 3.84
C GLU A 338 -12.02 -27.51 5.19
N THR A 339 -10.83 -28.14 5.18
CA THR A 339 -10.02 -28.32 6.38
C THR A 339 -9.56 -26.98 6.96
N PHE A 340 -9.13 -26.05 6.10
CA PHE A 340 -8.72 -24.71 6.48
C PHE A 340 -9.88 -23.95 7.14
N LEU A 341 -11.05 -23.89 6.48
CA LEU A 341 -12.24 -23.20 6.95
C LEU A 341 -12.75 -23.77 8.27
N ARG A 342 -12.79 -25.10 8.41
CA ARG A 342 -13.20 -25.75 9.67
C ARG A 342 -12.32 -25.32 10.84
N LYS A 343 -10.99 -25.37 10.67
CA LYS A 343 -10.04 -24.95 11.72
C LYS A 343 -10.14 -23.45 12.01
N ARG A 344 -10.32 -22.61 10.99
CA ARG A 344 -10.53 -21.17 11.14
C ARG A 344 -11.77 -20.88 11.99
N THR A 345 -12.90 -21.51 11.67
CA THR A 345 -14.17 -21.38 12.40
C THR A 345 -14.05 -21.87 13.84
N GLU A 346 -13.37 -22.99 14.08
CA GLU A 346 -13.13 -23.50 15.44
C GLU A 346 -12.38 -22.47 16.31
N ILE A 347 -11.30 -21.87 15.78
CA ILE A 347 -10.55 -20.83 16.50
C ILE A 347 -11.42 -19.61 16.77
N TYR A 348 -12.14 -19.13 15.76
CA TYR A 348 -12.98 -17.95 15.87
C TYR A 348 -14.06 -18.14 16.94
N SER A 349 -14.86 -19.21 16.85
CA SER A 349 -15.99 -19.45 17.75
C SER A 349 -15.54 -19.64 19.19
N SER A 350 -14.49 -20.43 19.42
CA SER A 350 -13.95 -20.66 20.76
C SER A 350 -13.44 -19.35 21.41
N LYS A 351 -12.71 -18.52 20.65
CA LYS A 351 -12.25 -17.21 21.14
C LYS A 351 -13.39 -16.24 21.38
N PHE A 352 -14.36 -16.18 20.47
CA PHE A 352 -15.50 -15.26 20.60
C PHE A 352 -16.31 -15.57 21.85
N GLU A 353 -16.62 -16.84 22.11
CA GLU A 353 -17.31 -17.27 23.32
C GLU A 353 -16.52 -16.87 24.58
N GLN A 354 -15.23 -17.18 24.62
CA GLN A 354 -14.35 -16.86 25.74
C GLN A 354 -14.29 -15.35 26.03
N LEU A 355 -14.09 -14.52 25.00
CA LEU A 355 -13.87 -13.08 25.15
C LEU A 355 -15.18 -12.31 25.38
N SER A 356 -16.31 -12.75 24.81
CA SER A 356 -17.59 -12.03 24.93
C SER A 356 -18.35 -12.33 26.22
N LYS A 357 -18.17 -13.53 26.81
CA LYS A 357 -18.93 -13.98 27.98
C LYS A 357 -18.91 -13.02 29.18
N PRO A 358 -17.76 -12.48 29.63
CA PRO A 358 -17.73 -11.54 30.76
C PRO A 358 -18.56 -10.27 30.49
N PHE A 359 -18.49 -9.74 29.28
CA PHE A 359 -19.21 -8.52 28.90
C PHE A 359 -20.71 -8.74 28.72
N LEU A 360 -21.12 -9.91 28.22
CA LEU A 360 -22.54 -10.29 28.13
C LEU A 360 -23.17 -10.43 29.52
N GLN A 361 -22.43 -11.00 30.48
CA GLN A 361 -22.88 -11.13 31.87
C GLN A 361 -22.96 -9.78 32.59
N ALA A 362 -22.00 -8.88 32.34
CA ALA A 362 -21.93 -7.57 32.97
C ALA A 362 -22.60 -6.43 32.16
N LYS A 363 -23.40 -6.74 31.12
CA LYS A 363 -23.97 -5.76 30.19
C LYS A 363 -24.66 -4.59 30.91
N ASN A 364 -25.53 -4.89 31.86
CA ASN A 364 -26.31 -3.87 32.56
C ASN A 364 -25.44 -3.00 33.48
N GLU A 365 -24.36 -3.54 34.04
CA GLU A 365 -23.42 -2.76 34.86
C GLU A 365 -22.56 -1.85 34.00
N LEU A 366 -22.04 -2.35 32.88
CA LEU A 366 -21.28 -1.57 31.90
C LEU A 366 -22.07 -0.37 31.38
N LEU A 367 -23.35 -0.58 31.06
CA LEU A 367 -24.19 0.48 30.49
C LEU A 367 -24.65 1.53 31.51
N LYS A 368 -24.47 1.28 32.81
CA LYS A 368 -24.69 2.26 33.89
C LYS A 368 -23.53 3.25 34.06
N CYS A 369 -22.35 2.97 33.51
CA CYS A 369 -21.24 3.92 33.51
C CYS A 369 -21.67 5.22 32.82
N ASN A 370 -21.43 6.35 33.49
CA ASN A 370 -21.86 7.69 33.06
C ASN A 370 -20.72 8.57 32.54
N THR A 371 -19.50 8.02 32.49
CA THR A 371 -18.31 8.70 31.96
C THR A 371 -17.48 7.73 31.14
N ARG A 372 -16.65 8.30 30.24
CA ARG A 372 -15.71 7.55 29.41
C ARG A 372 -14.74 6.72 30.27
N ASP A 373 -14.14 7.34 31.27
CA ASP A 373 -13.11 6.68 32.08
C ASP A 373 -13.70 5.55 32.91
N SER A 374 -14.87 5.77 33.55
CA SER A 374 -15.59 4.70 34.27
C SER A 374 -15.93 3.51 33.36
N PHE A 375 -16.40 3.78 32.13
CA PHE A 375 -16.71 2.72 31.17
C PHE A 375 -15.45 1.95 30.76
N LEU A 376 -14.36 2.65 30.39
CA LEU A 376 -13.13 2.01 29.95
C LEU A 376 -12.41 1.26 31.09
N ASP A 377 -12.47 1.76 32.31
CA ASP A 377 -11.95 1.06 33.50
C ASP A 377 -12.73 -0.23 33.75
N LYS A 378 -14.06 -0.18 33.66
CA LYS A 378 -14.88 -1.39 33.80
C LYS A 378 -14.62 -2.40 32.69
N VAL A 379 -14.39 -1.94 31.46
CA VAL A 379 -13.96 -2.83 30.37
C VAL A 379 -12.61 -3.47 30.69
N ARG A 380 -11.62 -2.71 31.19
CA ARG A 380 -10.30 -3.25 31.58
C ARG A 380 -10.43 -4.31 32.67
N GLU A 381 -11.26 -4.06 33.68
CA GLU A 381 -11.54 -5.01 34.77
C GLU A 381 -12.10 -6.34 34.25
N LEU A 382 -13.04 -6.29 33.30
CA LEU A 382 -13.69 -7.46 32.73
C LEU A 382 -12.86 -8.16 31.65
N SER A 383 -11.87 -7.47 31.09
CA SER A 383 -11.17 -7.96 29.91
C SER A 383 -10.14 -9.04 30.24
N LEU A 384 -10.28 -10.20 29.60
CA LEU A 384 -9.26 -11.25 29.59
C LEU A 384 -8.09 -10.93 28.63
N ASN A 385 -8.20 -9.83 27.86
CA ASN A 385 -7.24 -9.45 26.84
C ASN A 385 -7.01 -7.93 26.87
N GLU A 386 -5.78 -7.49 27.12
CA GLU A 386 -5.41 -6.07 27.16
C GLU A 386 -5.75 -5.31 25.86
N THR A 387 -5.93 -6.02 24.75
CA THR A 387 -6.28 -5.44 23.44
C THR A 387 -7.70 -4.89 23.39
N ILE A 388 -8.68 -5.52 24.04
CA ILE A 388 -10.11 -5.15 23.90
C ILE A 388 -10.34 -3.67 24.23
N PRO A 389 -9.88 -3.14 25.39
CA PRO A 389 -10.00 -1.71 25.69
C PRO A 389 -9.48 -0.79 24.59
N HIS A 390 -8.38 -1.16 23.92
CA HIS A 390 -7.76 -0.35 22.87
C HIS A 390 -8.50 -0.40 21.53
N MET A 391 -9.38 -1.37 21.32
CA MET A 391 -10.13 -1.55 20.08
C MET A 391 -11.53 -0.95 20.09
N ILE A 392 -12.08 -0.64 21.27
CA ILE A 392 -13.45 -0.12 21.38
C ILE A 392 -13.61 1.20 20.64
N GLU A 393 -12.78 2.20 20.94
CA GLU A 393 -12.91 3.52 20.33
C GLU A 393 -12.62 3.51 18.82
N PRO A 394 -11.59 2.79 18.33
CA PRO A 394 -11.42 2.58 16.89
C PRO A 394 -12.68 2.01 16.23
N ILE A 395 -13.31 0.97 16.79
CA ILE A 395 -14.53 0.40 16.22
C ILE A 395 -15.72 1.34 16.35
N LEU A 396 -15.91 1.95 17.51
CA LEU A 396 -17.01 2.88 17.79
C LEU A 396 -17.03 4.07 16.84
N HIS A 397 -15.87 4.66 16.55
CA HIS A 397 -15.81 5.88 15.74
C HIS A 397 -15.48 5.63 14.26
N SER A 398 -14.90 4.47 13.92
CA SER A 398 -14.50 4.18 12.53
C SER A 398 -15.52 3.38 11.73
N ARG A 399 -16.53 2.80 12.41
CA ARG A 399 -17.54 1.91 11.84
C ARG A 399 -18.88 2.63 11.66
N TYR A 400 -19.59 2.31 10.59
CA TYR A 400 -21.01 2.64 10.43
C TYR A 400 -21.89 1.84 11.40
N HIS A 401 -22.77 2.53 12.13
CA HIS A 401 -23.76 1.93 13.02
C HIS A 401 -25.14 2.00 12.37
N PRO A 402 -25.71 0.88 11.90
CA PRO A 402 -27.06 0.85 11.33
C PRO A 402 -28.12 1.50 12.22
N GLU A 403 -27.96 1.36 13.53
CA GLU A 403 -28.84 1.91 14.57
C GLU A 403 -28.95 3.45 14.46
N LEU A 404 -27.89 4.14 14.04
CA LEU A 404 -27.89 5.61 13.85
C LEU A 404 -28.67 6.03 12.60
N ALA A 405 -28.60 5.23 11.55
CA ALA A 405 -29.33 5.50 10.31
C ALA A 405 -30.83 5.24 10.47
N GLU A 406 -31.20 4.21 11.22
CA GLU A 406 -32.60 3.95 11.59
C GLU A 406 -33.18 5.09 12.43
N ALA A 407 -32.36 5.70 13.29
CA ALA A 407 -32.73 6.90 14.04
C ALA A 407 -32.80 8.18 13.19
N GLN A 408 -32.39 8.13 11.91
CA GLN A 408 -32.42 9.23 10.94
C GLN A 408 -31.82 10.54 11.48
N LEU A 409 -30.76 10.44 12.28
CA LEU A 409 -30.07 11.62 12.77
C LEU A 409 -29.47 12.40 11.61
N LYS A 410 -29.63 13.73 11.65
CA LYS A 410 -28.88 14.60 10.75
C LYS A 410 -27.37 14.45 11.02
N PRO A 411 -26.48 14.62 10.04
CA PRO A 411 -25.03 14.40 10.22
C PRO A 411 -24.43 15.15 11.43
N GLU A 412 -24.89 16.37 11.68
CA GLU A 412 -24.50 17.19 12.84
C GLU A 412 -24.88 16.56 14.18
N ASN A 413 -26.06 15.94 14.23
CA ASN A 413 -26.59 15.30 15.41
C ASN A 413 -25.93 13.94 15.62
N GLU A 414 -25.57 13.24 14.54
CA GLU A 414 -24.78 12.01 14.60
C GLU A 414 -23.38 12.27 15.19
N LEU A 415 -22.72 13.37 14.78
CA LEU A 415 -21.44 13.79 15.36
C LEU A 415 -21.56 14.06 16.85
N LYS A 416 -22.51 14.92 17.25
CA LYS A 416 -22.77 15.28 18.65
C LYS A 416 -23.11 14.05 19.47
N PHE A 417 -23.92 13.14 18.92
CA PHE A 417 -24.28 11.88 19.55
C PHE A 417 -23.05 10.99 19.83
N LEU A 418 -22.18 10.77 18.84
CA LEU A 418 -20.99 9.94 18.99
C LEU A 418 -19.94 10.61 19.91
N ALA A 419 -19.83 11.94 19.86
CA ALA A 419 -18.97 12.72 20.74
C ALA A 419 -19.44 12.62 22.22
N GLN A 420 -20.73 12.42 22.48
CA GLN A 420 -21.32 12.33 23.83
C GLN A 420 -21.78 10.90 24.19
N ILE A 421 -21.28 9.88 23.49
CA ILE A 421 -21.77 8.49 23.63
C ILE A 421 -21.58 7.87 25.03
N TYR A 422 -20.62 8.37 25.81
CA TYR A 422 -20.35 7.88 27.16
C TYR A 422 -21.21 8.53 28.25
N GLU A 423 -21.92 9.61 27.92
CA GLU A 423 -22.77 10.36 28.84
C GLU A 423 -24.24 9.96 28.64
N PRO A 424 -25.05 9.73 29.68
CA PRO A 424 -26.46 9.36 29.53
C PRO A 424 -27.27 10.40 28.74
N GLN A 425 -28.12 9.95 27.81
CA GLN A 425 -28.88 10.84 26.92
C GLN A 425 -30.39 10.62 27.05
N GLN A 426 -31.12 11.51 27.73
CA GLN A 426 -32.55 11.31 28.04
C GLN A 426 -33.42 10.83 26.86
N LYS A 427 -33.27 11.45 25.68
CA LYS A 427 -34.08 11.12 24.49
C LYS A 427 -33.54 9.92 23.70
N ASN A 428 -32.24 9.67 23.75
CA ASN A 428 -31.55 8.68 22.88
C ASN A 428 -30.85 7.58 23.70
N GLU A 429 -31.23 7.36 24.96
CA GLU A 429 -30.48 6.48 25.87
C GLU A 429 -30.41 5.04 25.37
N LEU A 430 -31.52 4.51 24.84
CA LEU A 430 -31.53 3.16 24.27
C LEU A 430 -30.61 3.04 23.06
N LEU A 431 -30.63 4.05 22.18
CA LEU A 431 -29.75 4.12 21.01
C LEU A 431 -28.28 4.18 21.44
N ARG A 432 -27.96 5.03 22.43
CA ARG A 432 -26.62 5.18 23.02
C ARG A 432 -26.10 3.84 23.55
N GLN A 433 -26.91 3.17 24.37
CA GLN A 433 -26.58 1.87 24.95
C GLN A 433 -26.33 0.81 23.88
N ASN A 434 -27.18 0.77 22.84
CA ASN A 434 -27.04 -0.18 21.74
C ASN A 434 -25.75 0.06 20.94
N VAL A 435 -25.48 1.30 20.53
CA VAL A 435 -24.26 1.65 19.76
C VAL A 435 -23.00 1.36 20.58
N LEU A 436 -22.99 1.72 21.87
CA LEU A 436 -21.84 1.51 22.74
C LEU A 436 -21.56 0.00 22.97
N PHE A 437 -22.59 -0.78 23.28
CA PHE A 437 -22.43 -2.22 23.50
C PHE A 437 -22.13 -2.98 22.20
N SER A 438 -22.78 -2.61 21.09
CA SER A 438 -22.51 -3.14 19.76
C SER A 438 -21.05 -2.91 19.37
N SER A 439 -20.50 -1.72 19.65
CA SER A 439 -19.09 -1.40 19.38
C SER A 439 -18.13 -2.30 20.17
N LEU A 440 -18.42 -2.56 21.45
CA LEU A 440 -17.64 -3.48 22.29
C LEU A 440 -17.65 -4.91 21.72
N ILE A 441 -18.83 -5.44 21.36
CA ILE A 441 -18.94 -6.78 20.76
C ILE A 441 -18.21 -6.84 19.41
N ASN A 442 -18.29 -5.78 18.60
CA ASN A 442 -17.59 -5.73 17.32
C ASN A 442 -16.07 -5.61 17.47
N ALA A 443 -15.56 -4.96 18.53
CA ALA A 443 -14.14 -5.01 18.87
C ALA A 443 -13.66 -6.45 19.14
N ILE A 444 -14.47 -7.24 19.84
CA ILE A 444 -14.19 -8.67 20.07
C ILE A 444 -14.19 -9.44 18.76
N LYS A 445 -15.23 -9.27 17.92
CA LYS A 445 -15.30 -9.90 16.58
C LYS A 445 -14.07 -9.58 15.73
N TYR A 446 -13.62 -8.32 15.73
CA TYR A 446 -12.43 -7.91 15.01
C TYR A 446 -11.18 -8.67 15.48
N ILE A 447 -10.96 -8.75 16.79
CA ILE A 447 -9.83 -9.49 17.39
C ILE A 447 -9.91 -10.97 17.01
N CYS A 448 -11.08 -11.60 17.15
CA CYS A 448 -11.29 -13.00 16.79
C CYS A 448 -10.97 -13.26 15.31
N SER A 449 -11.49 -12.45 14.39
CA SER A 449 -11.20 -12.55 12.95
C SER A 449 -9.72 -12.33 12.64
N TYR A 450 -9.06 -11.37 13.30
CA TYR A 450 -7.64 -11.10 13.08
C TYR A 450 -6.79 -12.32 13.49
N GLU A 451 -7.03 -12.87 14.68
CA GLU A 451 -6.22 -13.95 15.23
C GLU A 451 -6.48 -15.29 14.52
N SER A 452 -7.73 -15.57 14.10
CA SER A 452 -8.06 -16.77 13.32
C SER A 452 -7.39 -16.83 11.95
N ASN A 453 -6.96 -15.67 11.42
CA ASN A 453 -6.37 -15.54 10.09
C ASN A 453 -4.85 -15.24 10.12
N THR A 454 -4.22 -15.18 11.28
CA THR A 454 -2.80 -14.76 11.41
C THR A 454 -1.97 -15.85 12.08
N ALA A 455 -0.97 -16.40 11.36
CA ALA A 455 -0.21 -17.58 11.80
C ALA A 455 0.36 -17.46 13.22
N THR A 456 0.95 -16.32 13.54
CA THR A 456 1.61 -16.07 14.84
C THR A 456 0.63 -15.90 16.00
N LYS A 457 -0.69 -15.94 15.75
CA LYS A 457 -1.75 -15.66 16.72
C LYS A 457 -2.71 -16.82 16.96
N ASN A 458 -2.51 -17.97 16.30
CA ASN A 458 -3.39 -19.13 16.49
C ASN A 458 -2.64 -20.46 16.61
N LYS A 459 -3.27 -21.41 17.31
CA LYS A 459 -2.72 -22.73 17.64
C LYS A 459 -2.38 -23.61 16.44
N TYR A 460 -2.92 -23.31 15.26
CA TYR A 460 -2.73 -24.08 14.04
C TYR A 460 -1.76 -23.42 13.05
N ALA A 461 -1.16 -22.27 13.41
CA ALA A 461 -0.34 -21.45 12.53
C ALA A 461 -1.01 -21.12 11.18
N LEU A 462 -2.35 -20.95 11.18
CA LEU A 462 -3.10 -20.61 9.97
C LEU A 462 -2.83 -19.19 9.53
N ASP A 463 -2.52 -19.03 8.25
CA ASP A 463 -2.44 -17.75 7.55
C ASP A 463 -3.27 -17.85 6.27
N ASP A 464 -4.34 -17.07 6.20
CA ASP A 464 -5.29 -17.09 5.10
C ASP A 464 -4.66 -16.66 3.78
N LEU A 465 -3.91 -15.58 3.78
CA LEU A 465 -3.23 -15.09 2.58
C LEU A 465 -2.18 -16.08 2.07
N LYS A 466 -1.37 -16.66 2.97
CA LYS A 466 -0.38 -17.68 2.59
C LYS A 466 -1.05 -18.93 2.04
N PHE A 467 -2.23 -19.28 2.55
CA PHE A 467 -3.04 -20.38 2.04
C PHE A 467 -3.61 -20.05 0.65
N LEU A 468 -4.25 -18.90 0.48
CA LEU A 468 -4.97 -18.52 -0.75
C LEU A 468 -4.04 -18.05 -1.89
N LEU A 469 -2.88 -17.47 -1.57
CA LEU A 469 -1.87 -16.99 -2.53
C LEU A 469 -0.48 -17.57 -2.16
N PRO A 470 -0.29 -18.90 -2.32
CA PRO A 470 0.97 -19.55 -1.97
C PRO A 470 2.12 -19.02 -2.83
N GLY A 471 3.29 -18.87 -2.22
CA GLY A 471 4.49 -18.36 -2.89
C GLY A 471 4.51 -16.83 -3.09
N SER A 472 3.46 -16.10 -2.71
CA SER A 472 3.48 -14.64 -2.74
C SER A 472 4.29 -14.04 -1.59
N VAL A 473 5.03 -12.97 -1.86
CA VAL A 473 5.76 -12.18 -0.86
C VAL A 473 4.80 -11.15 -0.24
N ARG A 474 4.63 -11.20 1.08
CA ARG A 474 3.62 -10.38 1.75
C ARG A 474 4.11 -8.94 1.99
N LEU A 475 3.31 -7.98 1.54
CA LEU A 475 3.44 -6.57 1.87
C LEU A 475 2.47 -6.22 3.00
N SER A 476 2.78 -5.19 3.78
CA SER A 476 1.86 -4.70 4.81
C SER A 476 1.91 -3.18 4.95
N ILE A 477 0.73 -2.58 5.05
CA ILE A 477 0.55 -1.17 5.41
C ILE A 477 0.64 -0.92 6.93
N HIS A 478 0.60 -1.97 7.75
CA HIS A 478 0.59 -1.85 9.20
C HIS A 478 2.01 -1.97 9.77
N ASN A 479 2.25 -1.34 10.92
CA ASN A 479 3.48 -1.57 11.66
C ASN A 479 3.47 -3.01 12.19
N LYS A 480 4.55 -3.74 11.94
CA LYS A 480 4.77 -5.10 12.48
C LYS A 480 6.15 -5.17 13.10
N SER A 481 6.35 -6.17 13.95
CA SER A 481 7.68 -6.47 14.51
C SER A 481 8.65 -6.82 13.38
N SER A 482 9.94 -6.55 13.60
CA SER A 482 10.98 -6.66 12.58
C SER A 482 11.25 -8.09 12.11
N ASP A 483 10.87 -9.07 12.95
CA ASP A 483 10.91 -10.51 12.74
C ASP A 483 9.77 -11.05 11.86
N CYS A 484 8.78 -10.23 11.49
CA CYS A 484 7.73 -10.64 10.57
C CYS A 484 8.28 -10.83 9.14
N GLU A 485 7.89 -11.93 8.49
CA GLU A 485 8.19 -12.27 7.08
C GLU A 485 7.44 -11.36 6.07
N GLN A 486 7.46 -10.05 6.27
CA GLN A 486 6.69 -9.07 5.47
C GLN A 486 7.51 -7.80 5.19
N PHE A 487 7.23 -7.17 4.05
CA PHE A 487 7.75 -5.84 3.74
C PHE A 487 6.73 -4.78 4.12
N LEU A 488 7.13 -3.86 4.99
CA LEU A 488 6.26 -2.78 5.45
C LEU A 488 6.33 -1.63 4.46
N ILE A 489 5.20 -1.26 3.88
CA ILE A 489 5.09 -0.19 2.89
C ILE A 489 4.15 0.91 3.35
N LYS A 490 4.39 2.12 2.84
CA LYS A 490 3.51 3.28 2.97
C LYS A 490 2.58 3.28 1.76
N ILE A 491 1.29 3.40 2.02
CA ILE A 491 0.27 3.59 0.99
C ILE A 491 -0.65 4.72 1.42
N GLY A 492 -1.04 5.53 0.44
CA GLY A 492 -1.72 6.79 0.64
C GLY A 492 -0.76 7.93 0.97
N PRO A 493 -1.25 9.19 0.95
CA PRO A 493 -0.46 10.36 1.30
C PRO A 493 -0.26 10.56 2.80
N ASN A 494 -1.06 9.89 3.64
CA ASN A 494 -1.05 10.07 5.08
C ASN A 494 -0.52 8.80 5.75
N LEU A 495 0.50 8.93 6.61
CA LEU A 495 1.07 7.81 7.37
C LEU A 495 0.09 7.22 8.39
N HIS A 496 -0.87 8.03 8.83
CA HIS A 496 -1.81 7.73 9.91
C HIS A 496 -3.16 7.24 9.38
N ARG A 497 -3.61 7.73 8.22
CA ARG A 497 -4.94 7.43 7.68
C ARG A 497 -4.84 6.78 6.30
N GLN A 498 -5.47 5.61 6.15
CA GLN A 498 -5.55 4.94 4.85
C GLN A 498 -6.57 5.61 3.92
N PRO A 499 -6.43 5.49 2.59
CA PRO A 499 -7.33 6.11 1.61
C PRO A 499 -8.82 5.84 1.85
N TRP A 500 -9.21 4.61 2.15
CA TRP A 500 -10.61 4.22 2.40
C TRP A 500 -11.12 4.59 3.82
N GLN A 501 -10.24 5.22 4.61
CA GLN A 501 -10.55 5.68 5.97
C GLN A 501 -10.76 7.20 6.04
N GLY A 502 -10.80 7.90 4.91
CA GLY A 502 -11.09 9.31 4.80
C GLY A 502 -11.36 9.73 3.36
N THR A 503 -11.44 11.03 3.15
CA THR A 503 -11.67 11.64 1.84
C THR A 503 -10.40 12.32 1.32
N ALA A 504 -10.22 12.30 0.01
CA ALA A 504 -9.08 12.94 -0.64
C ALA A 504 -9.20 14.45 -0.68
N GLY A 505 -8.09 15.13 -0.36
CA GLY A 505 -7.93 16.56 -0.46
C GLY A 505 -6.57 16.93 -1.03
N ILE A 506 -6.47 18.14 -1.57
CA ILE A 506 -5.21 18.73 -2.02
C ILE A 506 -5.07 20.16 -1.53
N ARG A 507 -3.86 20.51 -1.13
CA ARG A 507 -3.51 21.87 -0.69
C ARG A 507 -2.10 22.23 -1.13
N GLN A 508 -1.73 23.49 -0.97
CA GLN A 508 -0.36 23.93 -1.17
C GLN A 508 0.55 23.30 -0.10
N SER A 509 1.69 22.77 -0.54
CA SER A 509 2.70 22.25 0.39
C SER A 509 3.32 23.40 1.18
N SER A 510 3.18 23.34 2.51
CA SER A 510 3.83 24.31 3.41
C SER A 510 5.36 24.13 3.49
N LYS A 511 5.89 23.01 2.99
CA LYS A 511 7.31 22.64 3.11
C LYS A 511 8.12 22.90 1.84
N CYS A 512 7.48 23.28 0.74
CA CYS A 512 8.10 23.33 -0.58
C CYS A 512 7.69 24.60 -1.32
N SER A 513 8.39 24.92 -2.40
CA SER A 513 8.18 26.11 -3.24
C SER A 513 6.70 26.43 -3.50
N LYS A 514 6.41 27.69 -3.88
CA LYS A 514 5.09 28.28 -4.15
C LYS A 514 4.17 27.48 -5.13
N TYR A 515 4.63 26.37 -5.70
CA TYR A 515 3.91 25.57 -6.70
C TYR A 515 3.86 24.05 -6.40
N ALA A 516 4.40 23.59 -5.26
CA ALA A 516 4.34 22.17 -4.91
C ALA A 516 3.01 21.80 -4.24
N LEU A 517 2.27 20.86 -4.82
CA LEU A 517 1.02 20.36 -4.24
C LEU A 517 1.25 19.28 -3.20
N SER A 518 0.34 19.22 -2.23
CA SER A 518 0.35 18.34 -1.07
C SER A 518 -0.98 17.58 -1.05
N PHE A 519 -0.96 16.33 -1.50
CA PHE A 519 -2.13 15.45 -1.48
C PHE A 519 -2.34 14.91 -0.07
N GLU A 520 -3.56 14.87 0.47
CA GLU A 520 -3.85 14.45 1.84
C GLU A 520 -5.16 13.65 1.95
N ILE A 521 -5.29 12.89 3.05
CA ILE A 521 -6.52 12.16 3.40
C ILE A 521 -6.89 12.57 4.83
N ARG A 522 -8.11 13.07 5.00
CA ARG A 522 -8.71 13.51 6.27
C ARG A 522 -10.13 12.99 6.40
N LEU A 523 -10.73 13.10 7.58
CA LEU A 523 -12.15 12.86 7.73
C LEU A 523 -12.94 13.86 6.87
N SER A 524 -14.03 13.43 6.25
CA SER A 524 -14.92 14.30 5.48
C SER A 524 -15.26 15.58 6.25
N PHE A 525 -15.62 15.46 7.54
CA PHE A 525 -15.95 16.63 8.35
C PHE A 525 -14.80 17.63 8.52
N GLU A 526 -13.54 17.19 8.49
CA GLU A 526 -12.40 18.12 8.55
C GLU A 526 -12.30 19.01 7.30
N TYR A 527 -12.74 18.54 6.13
CA TYR A 527 -12.79 19.38 4.93
C TYR A 527 -13.97 20.34 4.98
N LYS A 528 -15.09 19.88 5.53
CA LYS A 528 -16.31 20.69 5.69
C LYS A 528 -16.13 21.82 6.71
N THR A 529 -15.28 21.62 7.72
CA THR A 529 -14.91 22.69 8.67
C THR A 529 -13.77 23.59 8.19
N GLY A 530 -13.16 23.31 7.03
CA GLY A 530 -12.03 24.05 6.49
C GLY A 530 -12.36 24.85 5.24
N ASN A 531 -11.36 25.60 4.76
CA ASN A 531 -11.44 26.33 3.49
C ASN A 531 -11.20 25.38 2.30
N TYR A 532 -12.11 24.42 2.06
CA TYR A 532 -12.01 23.49 0.94
C TYR A 532 -13.24 23.55 0.03
N ILE A 533 -13.01 23.38 -1.26
CA ILE A 533 -14.01 23.35 -2.31
C ILE A 533 -14.07 21.93 -2.88
N PRO A 534 -15.23 21.26 -2.89
CA PRO A 534 -15.37 19.93 -3.45
C PRO A 534 -15.37 19.97 -4.98
N ILE A 535 -14.80 18.94 -5.61
CA ILE A 535 -14.87 18.68 -7.05
C ILE A 535 -15.82 17.51 -7.31
N PHE A 536 -16.85 17.75 -8.11
CA PHE A 536 -17.81 16.76 -8.58
C PHE A 536 -17.60 16.43 -10.05
N ILE A 537 -18.07 15.25 -10.43
CA ILE A 537 -18.18 14.85 -11.84
C ILE A 537 -19.55 15.28 -12.36
N SER A 538 -19.58 16.06 -13.43
CA SER A 538 -20.81 16.51 -14.08
C SER A 538 -21.63 15.31 -14.59
N PRO A 539 -22.97 15.33 -14.44
CA PRO A 539 -23.81 14.27 -14.96
C PRO A 539 -23.71 14.19 -16.49
N GLN A 540 -23.31 13.03 -17.02
CA GLN A 540 -23.40 12.79 -18.45
C GLN A 540 -24.84 12.46 -18.85
N GLN A 541 -25.30 13.00 -19.98
CA GLN A 541 -26.56 12.57 -20.58
C GLN A 541 -26.42 11.13 -21.09
N ASN A 542 -26.94 10.18 -20.30
CA ASN A 542 -27.23 8.77 -20.59
C ASN A 542 -26.67 8.18 -21.90
N ASN A 543 -25.57 7.42 -21.79
CA ASN A 543 -25.19 6.41 -22.80
C ASN A 543 -25.30 4.96 -22.27
N GLY A 544 -25.99 4.73 -21.15
CA GLY A 544 -26.26 3.37 -20.64
C GLY A 544 -25.02 2.54 -20.25
N CYS A 545 -23.83 3.13 -20.27
CA CYS A 545 -22.57 2.46 -19.94
C CYS A 545 -22.21 2.76 -18.48
N TYR A 546 -22.29 1.75 -17.62
CA TYR A 546 -21.92 1.83 -16.22
C TYR A 546 -20.41 2.10 -16.10
N CYS A 547 -20.01 3.31 -15.66
CA CYS A 547 -18.61 3.67 -15.45
C CYS A 547 -18.40 4.38 -14.10
N PHE A 548 -17.19 4.30 -13.54
CA PHE A 548 -16.84 4.91 -12.24
C PHE A 548 -17.28 6.37 -12.09
N PHE A 549 -17.04 7.21 -13.10
CA PHE A 549 -17.39 8.63 -13.09
C PHE A 549 -18.90 8.86 -13.12
N SER A 550 -19.64 8.09 -13.92
CA SER A 550 -21.11 8.13 -13.93
C SER A 550 -21.71 7.76 -12.57
N GLU A 551 -21.12 6.79 -11.86
CA GLU A 551 -21.56 6.39 -10.53
C GLU A 551 -21.28 7.46 -9.47
N LEU A 552 -20.10 8.10 -9.49
CA LEU A 552 -19.79 9.24 -8.63
C LEU A 552 -20.79 10.38 -8.82
N SER A 553 -21.10 10.71 -10.06
CA SER A 553 -22.08 11.74 -10.40
C SER A 553 -23.48 11.37 -9.92
N ARG A 554 -23.91 10.12 -10.13
CA ARG A 554 -25.22 9.59 -9.71
C ARG A 554 -25.45 9.70 -8.20
N ILE A 555 -24.43 9.45 -7.39
CA ILE A 555 -24.53 9.52 -5.93
C ILE A 555 -24.12 10.88 -5.36
N ASN A 556 -23.80 11.86 -6.21
CA ASN A 556 -23.31 13.18 -5.84
C ASN A 556 -22.12 13.11 -4.85
N GLN A 557 -21.13 12.27 -5.18
CA GLN A 557 -19.92 12.11 -4.38
C GLN A 557 -18.77 12.93 -4.99
N PRO A 558 -18.05 13.77 -4.21
CA PRO A 558 -16.87 14.45 -4.71
C PRO A 558 -15.73 13.46 -4.98
N ILE A 559 -14.98 13.70 -6.06
CA ILE A 559 -13.77 12.92 -6.38
C ILE A 559 -12.53 13.44 -5.63
N LEU A 560 -12.53 14.71 -5.22
CA LEU A 560 -11.42 15.39 -4.55
C LEU A 560 -11.93 16.69 -3.90
N TRP A 561 -11.29 17.11 -2.81
CA TRP A 561 -11.42 18.47 -2.25
C TRP A 561 -10.17 19.31 -2.53
N ILE A 562 -10.33 20.59 -2.84
CA ILE A 562 -9.22 21.53 -3.08
C ILE A 562 -9.26 22.67 -2.05
N HIS A 563 -8.13 22.95 -1.42
CA HIS A 563 -8.02 24.09 -0.52
C HIS A 563 -8.17 25.43 -1.26
N PHE A 564 -8.93 26.37 -0.68
CA PHE A 564 -9.29 27.66 -1.26
C PHE A 564 -8.08 28.50 -1.70
N ASP A 565 -7.00 28.51 -0.91
CA ASP A 565 -5.76 29.23 -1.25
C ASP A 565 -5.18 28.81 -2.61
N LEU A 566 -5.30 27.53 -2.99
CA LEU A 566 -4.86 27.07 -4.31
C LEU A 566 -5.72 27.72 -5.37
N ILE A 567 -7.04 27.69 -5.21
CA ILE A 567 -7.97 28.28 -6.16
C ILE A 567 -7.65 29.78 -6.30
N GLN A 568 -7.60 30.54 -5.20
CA GLN A 568 -7.31 31.98 -5.20
C GLN A 568 -6.00 32.34 -5.92
N GLN A 569 -4.93 31.56 -5.70
CA GLN A 569 -3.65 31.80 -6.35
C GLN A 569 -3.79 31.75 -7.89
N TYR A 570 -4.59 30.82 -8.41
CA TYR A 570 -4.82 30.67 -9.86
C TYR A 570 -5.99 31.54 -10.38
N LEU A 571 -6.88 32.03 -9.51
CA LEU A 571 -7.96 32.97 -9.88
C LEU A 571 -7.44 34.35 -10.29
N SER A 572 -6.29 34.78 -9.75
CA SER A 572 -5.73 36.11 -10.01
C SER A 572 -5.38 36.40 -11.49
N ASN A 573 -5.47 35.40 -12.38
CA ASN A 573 -5.05 35.50 -13.78
C ASN A 573 -6.14 35.18 -14.83
N VAL A 574 -7.41 35.01 -14.46
CA VAL A 574 -8.44 34.50 -15.41
C VAL A 574 -9.74 35.31 -15.36
N TYR A 575 -10.07 36.00 -16.46
CA TYR A 575 -11.37 36.63 -16.73
C TYR A 575 -12.06 35.93 -17.91
N VAL A 576 -12.90 34.91 -17.70
CA VAL A 576 -13.79 34.34 -18.74
C VAL A 576 -14.96 33.54 -18.11
N ASN A 577 -16.08 33.43 -18.84
CA ASN A 577 -17.32 32.63 -18.61
C ASN A 577 -17.23 31.37 -17.74
N ASN A 578 -18.26 31.18 -16.89
CA ASN A 578 -18.33 30.26 -15.76
C ASN A 578 -18.03 28.76 -16.02
N ASN A 579 -18.39 28.19 -17.18
CA ASN A 579 -18.21 26.74 -17.40
C ASN A 579 -16.79 26.34 -17.81
N ASP A 580 -16.07 27.20 -18.53
CA ASP A 580 -14.65 26.98 -18.90
C ASP A 580 -13.70 27.39 -17.78
N TYR A 581 -14.16 28.29 -16.91
CA TYR A 581 -13.38 28.89 -15.85
C TYR A 581 -12.79 27.85 -14.89
N HIS A 582 -13.62 26.94 -14.37
CA HIS A 582 -13.19 25.90 -13.43
C HIS A 582 -12.22 24.89 -14.06
N LYS A 583 -12.46 24.49 -15.32
CA LYS A 583 -11.55 23.58 -16.04
C LYS A 583 -10.17 24.21 -16.25
N ARG A 584 -10.11 25.51 -16.57
CA ARG A 584 -8.84 26.24 -16.72
C ARG A 584 -8.08 26.37 -15.40
N ILE A 585 -8.77 26.63 -14.29
CA ILE A 585 -8.16 26.68 -12.96
C ILE A 585 -7.54 25.34 -12.61
N LEU A 586 -8.29 24.24 -12.79
CA LEU A 586 -7.77 22.90 -12.55
C LEU A 586 -6.60 22.56 -13.47
N SER A 587 -6.71 22.91 -14.75
CA SER A 587 -5.60 22.74 -15.69
C SER A 587 -4.35 23.48 -15.22
N GLN A 588 -4.47 24.73 -14.74
CA GLN A 588 -3.33 25.46 -14.19
C GLN A 588 -2.78 24.81 -12.91
N ILE A 589 -3.64 24.39 -11.98
CA ILE A 589 -3.24 23.70 -10.74
C ILE A 589 -2.42 22.46 -11.08
N PHE A 590 -2.92 21.60 -11.97
CA PHE A 590 -2.30 20.31 -12.27
C PHE A 590 -1.18 20.40 -13.33
N THR A 591 -1.14 21.44 -14.17
CA THR A 591 -0.10 21.62 -15.20
C THR A 591 1.09 22.46 -14.72
N GLN A 592 0.88 23.48 -13.87
CA GLN A 592 1.96 24.31 -13.31
C GLN A 592 2.58 23.69 -12.05
N SER A 593 1.91 22.71 -11.45
CA SER A 593 2.44 21.88 -10.37
C SER A 593 3.52 20.94 -10.91
N ASN A 594 4.76 21.44 -11.01
CA ASN A 594 5.90 20.65 -11.49
C ASN A 594 6.25 19.43 -10.61
N LYS A 595 5.61 19.25 -9.44
CA LYS A 595 5.68 18.05 -8.58
C LYS A 595 4.41 17.99 -7.73
N ILE A 596 3.48 17.08 -8.03
CA ILE A 596 2.52 16.64 -7.01
C ILE A 596 3.32 15.83 -6.02
N ARG A 597 3.67 16.44 -4.88
CA ARG A 597 4.30 15.68 -3.81
C ARG A 597 3.20 14.86 -3.16
N LEU A 598 3.03 13.64 -3.67
CA LEU A 598 2.44 12.53 -2.92
C LEU A 598 3.20 12.49 -1.60
N ILE A 599 2.61 13.07 -0.55
CA ILE A 599 3.38 13.51 0.62
C ILE A 599 4.12 12.32 1.21
N ASN A 600 5.44 12.35 1.07
CA ASN A 600 6.37 11.59 1.88
C ASN A 600 7.07 12.60 2.78
N ASN A 601 6.71 12.62 4.06
CA ASN A 601 7.64 13.11 5.09
C ASN A 601 8.76 12.08 5.27
#